data_AF-A0A8H4V1W2-F1
#
_entry.id   AF-A0A8H4V1W2-F1
#
_cell.length_a   1.000
_cell.length_b   1.000
_cell.length_c   1.000
_cell.angle_alpha   90.00
_cell.angle_beta   90.00
_cell.angle_gamma   90.00
#
_symmetry.space_group_name_H-M   'P 1'
#
loop_
_entity.id
_entity.type
_entity.pdbx_description
1 polymer ?
#
loop_
_entity_poly.entity_id
_entity_poly.type
_entity_poly.pdbx_seq_one_letter_code
_entity_poly.pdbx_strand_id
1 'polypeptide(L)'
;MDAIRAGEAVGGGSGILPMIQAQRDRFKQKNAQLEEELSKTYATVKSLRSEVASLQKDNLNLYEKTRYVSTYSRNQGGSASTSASSYANRPSAASVYASDETPSGVSLDKYQSAYEAQISPFAAFRGREATRAYKRMSLPERLVFSITRVVLANRTSRNIFAAYCFALHVLLFVMLYSMSAVEIEKHHIDNLANGAAAVAAAAAGGGGGGGSAGGKLHGDDWQQEGFNN
;
A
#
# COMPACT_ATOMS: atom_id res chain seq x y z
N MET A 1 -52.12 -59.89 -4.36
CA MET A 1 -53.28 -59.99 -3.45
C MET A 1 -52.79 -60.61 -2.16
N ASP A 2 -52.19 -59.81 -1.27
CA ASP A 2 -51.88 -60.19 0.12
C ASP A 2 -51.82 -58.92 0.98
N ALA A 3 -52.86 -58.10 0.84
CA ALA A 3 -53.23 -57.14 1.85
C ALA A 3 -54.07 -57.88 2.91
N ILE A 4 -54.01 -57.40 4.16
CA ILE A 4 -54.80 -57.84 5.33
C ILE A 4 -54.14 -58.96 6.17
N ARG A 5 -52.99 -58.64 6.77
CA ARG A 5 -52.73 -59.01 8.18
C ARG A 5 -52.57 -57.72 8.98
N ALA A 6 -53.65 -56.97 9.03
CA ALA A 6 -53.87 -55.93 10.03
C ALA A 6 -54.18 -56.63 11.37
N GLY A 7 -53.11 -57.04 12.05
CA GLY A 7 -53.12 -57.41 13.45
C GLY A 7 -52.57 -56.22 14.24
N GLU A 8 -53.48 -55.58 14.96
CA GLU A 8 -53.33 -54.45 15.85
C GLU A 8 -52.02 -54.41 16.66
N ALA A 9 -51.32 -53.28 16.57
CA ALA A 9 -50.58 -52.68 17.67
C ALA A 9 -50.86 -51.17 17.64
N VAL A 10 -51.99 -50.81 18.26
CA VAL A 10 -52.21 -49.48 18.82
C VAL A 10 -51.08 -49.22 19.81
N GLY A 11 -50.15 -48.36 19.43
CA GLY A 11 -49.02 -47.92 20.26
C GLY A 11 -48.30 -46.81 19.51
N GLY A 12 -48.35 -45.59 20.03
CA GLY A 12 -47.91 -44.34 19.39
C GLY A 12 -46.44 -44.24 18.93
N GLY A 13 -45.71 -45.35 18.85
CA GLY A 13 -44.37 -45.49 18.29
C GLY A 13 -44.28 -46.25 16.95
N SER A 14 -45.35 -46.93 16.50
CA SER A 14 -45.28 -47.86 15.34
C SER A 14 -45.29 -47.17 13.96
N GLY A 15 -45.92 -45.99 13.82
CA GLY A 15 -45.93 -45.24 12.55
C GLY A 15 -44.75 -44.27 12.37
N ILE A 16 -44.13 -43.83 13.47
CA ILE A 16 -43.08 -42.79 13.44
C ILE A 16 -41.67 -43.38 13.28
N LEU A 17 -41.41 -44.57 13.82
CA LEU A 17 -40.14 -45.28 13.67
C LEU A 17 -39.78 -45.58 12.20
N PRO A 18 -40.70 -46.09 11.36
CA PRO A 18 -40.44 -46.30 9.94
C PRO A 18 -40.13 -45.00 9.20
N MET A 19 -40.81 -43.90 9.55
CA MET A 19 -40.56 -42.59 8.96
C MET A 19 -39.18 -42.04 9.35
N ILE A 20 -38.81 -42.15 10.64
CA ILE A 20 -37.49 -41.76 11.15
C ILE A 20 -36.39 -42.62 10.52
N GLN A 21 -36.64 -43.91 10.32
CA GLN A 21 -35.70 -44.81 9.65
C GLN A 21 -35.49 -44.40 8.19
N ALA A 22 -36.56 -44.14 7.44
CA ALA A 22 -36.47 -43.65 6.08
C ALA A 22 -35.76 -42.29 5.97
N GLN A 23 -36.00 -41.38 6.92
CA GLN A 23 -35.28 -40.10 7.01
C GLN A 23 -33.79 -40.33 7.26
N ARG A 24 -33.43 -41.16 8.24
CA ARG A 24 -32.04 -41.52 8.53
C ARG A 24 -31.35 -42.09 7.30
N ASP A 25 -31.99 -42.98 6.57
CA ASP A 25 -31.40 -43.62 5.40
C ASP A 25 -31.19 -42.62 4.26
N ARG A 26 -32.14 -41.69 4.06
CA ARG A 26 -31.95 -40.55 3.13
C ARG A 26 -30.82 -39.62 3.56
N PHE A 27 -30.69 -39.34 4.86
CA PHE A 27 -29.59 -38.53 5.39
C PHE A 27 -28.25 -39.23 5.21
N LYS A 28 -28.17 -40.53 5.49
CA LYS A 28 -26.96 -41.34 5.24
C LYS A 28 -26.59 -41.36 3.77
N GLN A 29 -27.57 -41.54 2.88
CA GLN A 29 -27.35 -41.51 1.43
C GLN A 29 -26.84 -40.15 0.97
N LYS A 30 -27.47 -39.05 1.43
CA LYS A 30 -26.99 -37.69 1.13
C LYS A 30 -25.61 -37.43 1.69
N ASN A 31 -25.31 -37.90 2.89
CA ASN A 31 -23.99 -37.71 3.49
C ASN A 31 -22.91 -38.48 2.72
N ALA A 32 -23.18 -39.72 2.31
CA ALA A 32 -22.29 -40.49 1.46
C ALA A 32 -22.06 -39.82 0.08
N GLN A 33 -23.12 -39.28 -0.54
CA GLN A 33 -23.01 -38.52 -1.78
C GLN A 33 -22.16 -37.26 -1.60
N LEU A 34 -22.37 -36.50 -0.52
CA LEU A 34 -21.58 -35.31 -0.22
C LEU A 34 -20.11 -35.63 0.04
N GLU A 35 -19.82 -36.72 0.77
CA GLU A 35 -18.45 -37.21 0.98
C GLU A 35 -17.78 -37.60 -0.35
N GLU A 36 -18.51 -38.26 -1.24
CA GLU A 36 -18.04 -38.62 -2.58
C GLU A 36 -17.76 -37.38 -3.43
N GLU A 37 -18.69 -36.41 -3.49
CA GLU A 37 -18.52 -35.15 -4.21
C GLU A 37 -17.35 -34.33 -3.66
N LEU A 38 -17.21 -34.28 -2.34
CA LEU A 38 -16.07 -33.65 -1.68
C LEU A 38 -14.77 -34.33 -2.09
N SER A 39 -14.69 -35.66 -2.07
CA SER A 39 -13.50 -36.38 -2.50
C SER A 39 -13.15 -36.11 -3.98
N LYS A 40 -14.17 -36.04 -4.84
CA LYS A 40 -14.05 -35.73 -6.27
C LYS A 40 -13.54 -34.32 -6.50
N THR A 41 -14.10 -33.32 -5.81
CA THR A 41 -13.64 -31.93 -5.91
C THR A 41 -12.20 -31.79 -5.43
N TYR A 42 -11.81 -32.43 -4.32
CA TYR A 42 -10.41 -32.46 -3.88
C TYR A 42 -9.48 -33.09 -4.92
N ALA A 43 -9.89 -34.19 -5.56
CA ALA A 43 -9.12 -34.82 -6.64
C ALA A 43 -8.95 -33.87 -7.84
N THR A 44 -10.01 -33.18 -8.26
CA THR A 44 -9.94 -32.20 -9.36
C THR A 44 -9.02 -31.03 -9.02
N VAL A 45 -9.10 -30.47 -7.80
CA VAL A 45 -8.23 -29.39 -7.35
C VAL A 45 -6.77 -29.84 -7.33
N LYS A 46 -6.50 -31.08 -6.87
CA LYS A 46 -5.16 -31.65 -6.89
C LYS A 46 -4.63 -31.79 -8.31
N SER A 47 -5.45 -32.30 -9.24
CA SER A 47 -5.09 -32.45 -10.66
C SER A 47 -4.77 -31.09 -11.30
N LEU A 48 -5.65 -30.10 -11.13
CA LEU A 48 -5.45 -28.75 -11.66
C LEU A 48 -4.20 -28.10 -11.07
N ARG A 49 -3.92 -28.29 -9.78
CA ARG A 49 -2.69 -27.80 -9.16
C ARG A 49 -1.43 -28.43 -9.76
N SER A 50 -1.44 -29.74 -10.03
CA SER A 50 -0.32 -30.40 -10.71
C SER A 50 -0.15 -29.93 -12.16
N GLU A 51 -1.25 -29.69 -12.88
CA GLU A 51 -1.23 -29.19 -14.25
C GLU A 51 -0.71 -27.74 -14.31
N VAL A 52 -1.14 -26.88 -13.38
CA VAL A 52 -0.59 -25.53 -13.27
C VAL A 52 0.90 -25.57 -12.98
N ALA A 53 1.36 -26.48 -12.10
CA ALA A 53 2.79 -26.64 -11.82
C ALA A 53 3.58 -27.14 -13.04
N SER A 54 3.03 -28.09 -13.82
CA SER A 54 3.67 -28.56 -15.06
C SER A 54 3.72 -27.46 -16.12
N LEU A 55 2.61 -26.76 -16.36
CA LEU A 55 2.55 -25.64 -17.30
C LEU A 55 3.49 -24.51 -16.89
N GLN A 56 3.64 -24.22 -15.60
CA GLN A 56 4.61 -23.23 -15.13
C GLN A 56 6.05 -23.65 -15.45
N LYS A 57 6.39 -24.92 -15.23
CA LYS A 57 7.70 -25.48 -15.59
C LYS A 57 7.96 -25.45 -17.10
N ASP A 58 6.96 -25.79 -17.89
CA ASP A 58 7.08 -25.81 -19.36
C ASP A 58 7.20 -24.40 -19.93
N ASN A 59 6.41 -23.44 -19.43
CA ASN A 59 6.54 -22.03 -19.81
C ASN A 59 7.93 -21.47 -19.50
N LEU A 60 8.49 -21.84 -18.33
CA LEU A 60 9.85 -21.46 -17.98
C LEU A 60 10.88 -22.08 -18.94
N ASN A 61 10.74 -23.37 -19.28
CA ASN A 61 11.63 -24.04 -20.22
C ASN A 61 11.57 -23.44 -21.64
N LEU A 62 10.38 -23.04 -22.09
CA LEU A 62 10.21 -22.34 -23.37
C LEU A 62 10.88 -20.96 -23.35
N TYR A 63 10.75 -20.23 -22.23
CA TYR A 63 11.45 -18.96 -22.03
C TYR A 63 12.97 -19.17 -22.10
N GLU A 64 13.50 -20.17 -21.40
CA GLU A 64 14.91 -20.55 -21.44
C GLU A 64 15.38 -20.85 -22.87
N LYS A 65 14.67 -21.72 -23.60
CA LYS A 65 15.00 -22.06 -24.99
C LYS A 65 15.00 -20.84 -25.90
N THR A 66 13.97 -20.00 -25.80
CA THR A 66 13.87 -18.75 -26.58
C THR A 66 15.04 -17.82 -26.26
N ARG A 67 15.45 -17.74 -24.99
CA ARG A 67 16.61 -16.98 -24.56
C ARG A 67 17.91 -17.57 -25.13
N TYR A 68 18.12 -18.88 -25.03
CA TYR A 68 19.30 -19.54 -25.58
C TYR A 68 19.40 -19.37 -27.09
N VAL A 69 18.30 -19.54 -27.83
CA VAL A 69 18.29 -19.37 -29.29
C VAL A 69 18.54 -17.91 -29.66
N SER A 70 17.94 -16.95 -28.95
CA SER A 70 18.16 -15.52 -29.23
C SER A 70 19.58 -15.05 -28.90
N THR A 71 20.19 -15.54 -27.80
CA THR A 71 21.58 -15.21 -27.47
C THR A 71 22.55 -15.92 -28.41
N TYR A 72 22.30 -17.17 -28.77
CA TYR A 72 23.14 -17.92 -29.72
C TYR A 72 23.04 -17.37 -31.15
N SER A 73 21.83 -17.05 -31.62
CA SER A 73 21.57 -16.43 -32.93
C SER A 73 22.22 -15.06 -33.04
N ARG A 74 22.17 -14.23 -31.97
CA ARG A 74 22.92 -12.97 -31.91
C ARG A 74 24.43 -13.17 -32.02
N ASN A 75 24.94 -14.25 -31.44
CA ASN A 75 26.37 -14.58 -31.47
C ASN A 75 26.83 -15.16 -32.82
N GLN A 76 25.91 -15.77 -33.59
CA GLN A 76 26.18 -16.31 -34.92
C GLN A 76 25.96 -15.28 -36.05
N GLY A 77 25.02 -14.35 -35.88
CA GLY A 77 24.64 -13.34 -36.89
C GLY A 77 25.28 -11.96 -36.74
N GLY A 78 26.24 -11.78 -35.83
CA GLY A 78 26.73 -10.45 -35.43
C GLY A 78 28.21 -10.39 -35.08
N SER A 79 29.09 -10.83 -35.99
CA SER A 79 30.47 -10.31 -36.01
C SER A 79 30.49 -8.98 -36.76
N ALA A 80 30.11 -7.90 -36.07
CA ALA A 80 30.56 -6.54 -36.37
C ALA A 80 30.02 -5.56 -35.31
N SER A 81 30.95 -4.99 -34.52
CA SER A 81 30.78 -3.79 -33.67
C SER A 81 29.95 -4.05 -32.39
N THR A 82 30.49 -4.03 -31.16
CA THR A 82 31.32 -2.99 -30.56
C THR A 82 32.15 -3.53 -29.40
N SER A 83 33.47 -3.49 -29.54
CA SER A 83 34.41 -3.50 -28.42
C SER A 83 34.35 -2.13 -27.73
N ALA A 84 33.48 -1.96 -26.72
CA ALA A 84 33.60 -0.86 -25.78
C ALA A 84 32.87 -1.15 -24.46
N SER A 85 33.61 -1.04 -23.35
CA SER A 85 33.15 -0.95 -21.96
C SER A 85 32.81 -2.26 -21.21
N SER A 86 33.86 -2.97 -20.79
CA SER A 86 33.82 -4.01 -19.75
C SER A 86 33.65 -3.46 -18.32
N TYR A 87 33.17 -2.23 -18.15
CA TYR A 87 32.93 -1.58 -16.84
C TYR A 87 31.74 -0.62 -16.82
N ALA A 88 30.88 -0.65 -17.84
CA ALA A 88 29.59 0.05 -17.79
C ALA A 88 28.54 -0.85 -17.11
N ASN A 89 27.95 -0.31 -16.06
CA ASN A 89 26.77 -0.79 -15.34
C ASN A 89 25.88 -1.73 -16.19
N ARG A 90 25.79 -3.01 -15.78
CA ARG A 90 25.05 -4.12 -16.40
C ARG A 90 23.91 -3.62 -17.32
N PRO A 91 24.04 -3.67 -18.66
CA PRO A 91 22.88 -3.46 -19.49
C PRO A 91 21.97 -4.67 -19.26
N SER A 92 20.76 -4.37 -18.81
CA SER A 92 19.66 -5.32 -18.65
C SER A 92 19.68 -6.33 -19.78
N ALA A 93 19.56 -7.61 -19.43
CA ALA A 93 19.35 -8.69 -20.36
C ALA A 93 18.38 -8.22 -21.44
N ALA A 94 18.92 -7.99 -22.65
CA ALA A 94 18.22 -7.40 -23.79
C ALA A 94 16.74 -7.77 -23.79
N SER A 95 15.90 -6.76 -23.54
CA SER A 95 14.46 -6.82 -23.81
C SER A 95 14.34 -7.17 -25.28
N VAL A 96 14.03 -8.44 -25.55
CA VAL A 96 13.49 -8.84 -26.83
C VAL A 96 12.22 -8.01 -26.97
N TYR A 97 12.25 -6.99 -27.85
CA TYR A 97 11.13 -6.10 -28.21
C TYR A 97 9.80 -6.50 -27.57
N ALA A 98 9.60 -6.07 -26.32
CA ALA A 98 8.29 -6.12 -25.69
C ALA A 98 7.61 -4.85 -26.16
N SER A 99 6.86 -4.97 -27.26
CA SER A 99 5.86 -3.97 -27.59
C SER A 99 4.93 -3.84 -26.38
N ASP A 100 5.00 -2.68 -25.73
CA ASP A 100 4.23 -2.24 -24.55
C ASP A 100 2.70 -2.33 -24.75
N GLU A 101 2.27 -2.57 -25.99
CA GLU A 101 0.89 -2.72 -26.45
C GLU A 101 0.30 -4.13 -26.21
N THR A 102 1.07 -5.08 -25.67
CA THR A 102 0.63 -6.49 -25.56
C THR A 102 0.59 -6.95 -24.10
N PRO A 103 -0.54 -7.49 -23.59
CA PRO A 103 -0.65 -8.05 -22.22
C PRO A 103 0.37 -9.16 -21.89
N SER A 104 1.10 -9.66 -22.90
CA SER A 104 2.18 -10.64 -22.76
C SER A 104 3.49 -10.06 -22.20
N GLY A 105 3.66 -8.74 -22.14
CA GLY A 105 4.85 -8.13 -21.51
C GLY A 105 4.96 -8.47 -20.02
N VAL A 106 3.82 -8.41 -19.31
CA VAL A 106 3.74 -8.73 -17.87
C VAL A 106 4.01 -10.21 -17.59
N SER A 107 3.56 -11.11 -18.48
CA SER A 107 3.83 -12.54 -18.33
C SER A 107 5.30 -12.85 -18.62
N LEU A 108 5.92 -12.20 -19.62
CA LEU A 108 7.34 -12.35 -19.92
C LEU A 108 8.23 -11.91 -18.74
N ASP A 109 7.96 -10.75 -18.14
CA ASP A 109 8.70 -10.24 -16.98
C ASP A 109 8.59 -11.18 -15.76
N LYS A 110 7.43 -11.82 -15.58
CA LYS A 110 7.23 -12.83 -14.54
C LYS A 110 8.10 -14.07 -14.76
N TYR A 111 8.19 -14.59 -15.99
CA TYR A 111 9.03 -15.75 -16.28
C TYR A 111 10.52 -15.40 -16.30
N GLN A 112 10.87 -14.18 -16.72
CA GLN A 112 12.24 -13.66 -16.62
C GLN A 112 12.71 -13.59 -15.16
N SER A 113 11.92 -12.96 -14.28
CA SER A 113 12.26 -12.86 -12.87
C SER A 113 12.31 -14.23 -12.17
N ALA A 114 11.42 -15.16 -12.54
CA ALA A 114 11.47 -16.54 -12.05
C ALA A 114 12.74 -17.29 -12.50
N TYR A 115 13.13 -17.13 -13.77
CA TYR A 115 14.37 -17.68 -14.31
C TYR A 115 15.61 -17.11 -13.60
N GLU A 116 15.68 -15.79 -13.46
CA GLU A 116 16.78 -15.11 -12.77
C GLU A 116 16.89 -15.51 -11.29
N ALA A 117 15.74 -15.72 -10.63
CA ALA A 117 15.69 -16.24 -9.27
C ALA A 117 16.21 -17.68 -9.17
N GLN A 118 15.95 -18.53 -10.17
CA GLN A 118 16.44 -19.91 -10.21
C GLN A 118 17.94 -19.99 -10.56
N ILE A 119 18.42 -19.14 -11.47
CA ILE A 119 19.80 -19.21 -11.95
C ILE A 119 20.80 -18.47 -11.06
N SER A 120 20.36 -17.45 -10.31
CA SER A 120 21.27 -16.67 -9.48
C SER A 120 21.43 -17.31 -8.08
N PRO A 121 22.64 -17.76 -7.71
CA PRO A 121 22.88 -18.38 -6.41
C PRO A 121 22.70 -17.39 -5.25
N PHE A 122 22.60 -16.09 -5.53
CA PHE A 122 22.44 -15.01 -4.54
C PHE A 122 21.02 -14.46 -4.41
N ALA A 123 20.06 -14.78 -5.29
CA ALA A 123 18.68 -14.31 -5.12
C ALA A 123 18.02 -14.95 -3.89
N ALA A 124 18.23 -16.25 -3.69
CA ALA A 124 17.78 -16.96 -2.50
C ALA A 124 18.40 -16.40 -1.21
N PHE A 125 19.65 -15.92 -1.27
CA PHE A 125 20.32 -15.29 -0.14
C PHE A 125 19.83 -13.87 0.12
N ARG A 126 19.70 -13.01 -0.91
CA ARG A 126 19.14 -11.66 -0.76
C ARG A 126 17.71 -11.68 -0.22
N GLY A 127 16.88 -12.64 -0.65
CA GLY A 127 15.53 -12.83 -0.10
C GLY A 127 15.52 -13.25 1.36
N ARG A 128 16.42 -14.15 1.76
CA ARG A 128 16.59 -14.62 3.16
C ARG A 128 17.22 -13.55 4.05
N GLU A 129 18.14 -12.75 3.53
CA GLU A 129 18.79 -11.63 4.22
C GLU A 129 17.84 -10.45 4.38
N ALA A 130 17.07 -10.07 3.35
CA ALA A 130 16.04 -9.05 3.44
C ALA A 130 14.96 -9.43 4.46
N THR A 131 14.55 -10.70 4.48
CA THR A 131 13.60 -11.22 5.49
C THR A 131 14.19 -11.24 6.90
N ARG A 132 15.50 -11.55 7.03
CA ARG A 132 16.21 -11.46 8.32
C ARG A 132 16.40 -10.02 8.77
N ALA A 133 16.71 -9.08 7.89
CA ALA A 133 16.78 -7.66 8.20
C ALA A 133 15.42 -7.15 8.69
N TYR A 134 14.34 -7.57 8.02
CA TYR A 134 12.97 -7.29 8.44
C TYR A 134 12.64 -7.86 9.83
N LYS A 135 13.30 -8.94 10.27
CA LYS A 135 13.09 -9.59 11.58
C LYS A 135 13.92 -8.99 12.72
N ARG A 136 14.92 -8.16 12.41
CA ARG A 136 15.82 -7.52 13.39
C ARG A 136 15.38 -6.11 13.79
N MET A 137 14.46 -5.49 13.04
CA MET A 137 13.90 -4.17 13.36
C MET A 137 12.79 -4.27 14.41
N SER A 138 12.74 -3.28 15.29
CA SER A 138 11.83 -3.25 16.43
C SER A 138 10.36 -3.30 15.97
N LEU A 139 9.49 -3.95 16.76
CA LEU A 139 8.06 -4.07 16.44
C LEU A 139 7.35 -2.74 16.10
N PRO A 140 7.61 -1.60 16.78
CA PRO A 140 7.02 -0.31 16.39
C PRO A 140 7.59 0.22 15.06
N GLU A 141 8.88 0.02 14.80
CA GLU A 141 9.51 0.42 13.54
C GLU A 141 8.97 -0.38 12.34
N ARG A 142 8.61 -1.66 12.55
CA ARG A 142 7.91 -2.47 11.53
C ARG A 142 6.52 -1.95 11.22
N LEU A 143 5.80 -1.46 12.23
CA LEU A 143 4.49 -0.85 12.06
C LEU A 143 4.61 0.44 11.23
N VAL A 144 5.54 1.31 11.60
CA VAL A 144 5.81 2.56 10.87
C VAL A 144 6.27 2.26 9.45
N PHE A 145 7.22 1.34 9.26
CA PHE A 145 7.71 0.97 7.93
C PHE A 145 6.61 0.34 7.07
N SER A 146 5.74 -0.50 7.65
CA SER A 146 4.60 -1.08 6.93
C SER A 146 3.58 -0.02 6.53
N ILE A 147 3.25 0.93 7.42
CA ILE A 147 2.33 2.02 7.13
C ILE A 147 2.91 2.91 6.01
N THR A 148 4.16 3.33 6.15
CA THR A 148 4.87 4.14 5.16
C THR A 148 4.93 3.42 3.81
N ARG A 149 5.29 2.12 3.80
CA ARG A 149 5.33 1.34 2.56
C ARG A 149 3.94 1.16 1.94
N VAL A 150 2.88 0.95 2.72
CA VAL A 150 1.51 0.86 2.20
C VAL A 150 1.05 2.21 1.62
N VAL A 151 1.39 3.32 2.28
CA VAL A 151 1.09 4.68 1.80
C VAL A 151 1.86 5.01 0.52
N LEU A 152 3.11 4.54 0.39
CA LEU A 152 3.98 4.78 -0.78
C LEU A 152 3.83 3.76 -1.91
N ALA A 153 3.31 2.55 -1.65
CA ALA A 153 3.20 1.48 -2.64
C ALA A 153 1.99 1.64 -3.57
N ASN A 154 0.90 2.27 -3.11
CA ASN A 154 -0.32 2.39 -3.90
C ASN A 154 -0.47 3.79 -4.51
N ARG A 155 -0.82 3.87 -5.80
CA ARG A 155 -0.94 5.14 -6.54
C ARG A 155 -2.04 6.04 -5.95
N THR A 156 -3.11 5.43 -5.44
CA THR A 156 -4.23 6.13 -4.81
C THR A 156 -3.89 6.64 -3.41
N SER A 157 -3.15 5.87 -2.60
CA SER A 157 -2.77 6.30 -1.24
C SER A 157 -1.83 7.50 -1.27
N ARG A 158 -0.95 7.58 -2.28
CA ARG A 158 -0.08 8.75 -2.50
C ARG A 158 -0.89 10.03 -2.74
N ASN A 159 -1.92 9.96 -3.58
CA ASN A 159 -2.76 11.13 -3.89
C ASN A 159 -3.58 11.57 -2.67
N ILE A 160 -4.11 10.63 -1.89
CA ILE A 160 -4.85 10.92 -0.65
C ILE A 160 -3.94 11.57 0.40
N PHE A 161 -2.72 11.06 0.57
CA PHE A 161 -1.75 11.63 1.52
C PHE A 161 -1.35 13.07 1.13
N ALA A 162 -1.06 13.31 -0.16
CA ALA A 162 -0.74 14.64 -0.65
C ALA A 162 -1.91 15.62 -0.45
N ALA A 163 -3.13 15.19 -0.74
CA ALA A 163 -4.33 16.00 -0.51
C ALA A 163 -4.55 16.31 0.98
N TYR A 164 -4.33 15.33 1.86
CA TYR A 164 -4.41 15.51 3.31
C TYR A 164 -3.40 16.54 3.82
N CYS A 165 -2.12 16.42 3.42
CA CYS A 165 -1.10 17.40 3.78
C CYS A 165 -1.45 18.80 3.27
N PHE A 166 -1.90 18.92 2.03
CA PHE A 166 -2.29 20.22 1.46
C PHE A 166 -3.49 20.83 2.20
N ALA A 167 -4.52 20.03 2.48
CA ALA A 167 -5.70 20.48 3.23
C ALA A 167 -5.32 20.95 4.65
N LEU A 168 -4.39 20.23 5.31
CA LEU A 168 -3.90 20.64 6.63
C LEU A 168 -3.17 21.99 6.55
N HIS A 169 -2.31 22.20 5.55
CA HIS A 169 -1.63 23.48 5.37
C HIS A 169 -2.62 24.60 5.09
N VAL A 170 -3.60 24.40 4.20
CA VAL A 170 -4.65 25.39 3.93
C VAL A 170 -5.43 25.72 5.20
N LEU A 171 -5.80 24.71 5.99
CA LEU A 171 -6.49 24.92 7.26
C LEU A 171 -5.66 25.74 8.24
N LEU A 172 -4.38 25.44 8.41
CA LEU A 172 -3.48 26.21 9.26
C LEU A 172 -3.31 27.65 8.78
N PHE A 173 -3.17 27.86 7.47
CA PHE A 173 -3.13 29.20 6.89
C PHE A 173 -4.44 29.97 7.13
N VAL A 174 -5.60 29.32 7.01
CA VAL A 174 -6.90 29.93 7.29
C VAL A 174 -7.03 30.29 8.77
N MET A 175 -6.63 29.39 9.68
CA MET A 175 -6.67 29.66 11.13
C MET A 175 -5.76 30.83 11.49
N LEU A 176 -4.52 30.83 10.98
CA LEU A 176 -3.56 31.91 11.19
C LEU A 176 -4.08 33.23 10.59
N TYR A 177 -4.65 33.18 9.39
CA TYR A 177 -5.26 34.35 8.73
C TYR A 177 -6.43 34.90 9.53
N SER A 178 -7.37 34.06 9.97
CA SER A 178 -8.52 34.49 10.76
C SER A 178 -8.11 35.12 12.10
N MET A 179 -7.09 34.56 12.76
CA MET A 179 -6.57 35.11 14.01
C MET A 179 -5.88 36.46 13.76
N SER A 180 -5.07 36.56 12.70
CA SER A 180 -4.41 37.82 12.32
C SER A 180 -5.41 38.92 11.90
N ALA A 181 -6.47 38.58 11.17
CA ALA A 181 -7.49 39.53 10.76
C ALA A 181 -8.28 40.09 11.96
N VAL A 182 -8.62 39.21 12.91
CA VAL A 182 -9.30 39.59 14.16
C VAL A 182 -8.39 40.46 15.04
N GLU A 183 -7.08 40.21 15.06
CA GLU A 183 -6.12 41.01 15.82
C GLU A 183 -5.93 42.42 15.22
N ILE A 184 -5.90 42.54 13.88
CA ILE A 184 -5.81 43.82 13.19
C ILE A 184 -7.04 44.70 13.45
N GLU A 185 -8.26 44.15 13.40
CA GLU A 185 -9.48 44.92 13.69
C GLU A 185 -9.51 45.45 15.13
N LYS A 186 -9.10 44.63 16.10
CA LYS A 186 -9.03 45.05 17.51
C LYS A 186 -8.02 46.16 17.72
N HIS A 187 -6.80 46.03 17.16
CA HIS A 187 -5.79 47.08 17.25
C HIS A 187 -6.21 48.38 16.55
N HIS A 188 -6.98 48.31 15.46
CA HIS A 188 -7.47 49.52 14.78
C HIS A 188 -8.55 50.24 15.60
N ILE A 189 -9.49 49.50 16.20
CA ILE A 189 -10.56 50.06 17.04
C ILE A 189 -9.99 50.64 18.33
N ASP A 190 -9.04 49.95 18.99
CA ASP A 190 -8.40 50.42 20.21
C ASP A 190 -7.56 51.69 19.96
N ASN A 191 -6.86 51.76 18.82
CA ASN A 191 -6.11 52.97 18.43
C ASN A 191 -7.03 54.15 18.08
N LEU A 192 -8.18 53.90 17.46
CA LEU A 192 -9.17 54.95 17.16
C LEU A 192 -9.87 55.44 18.43
N ALA A 193 -10.24 54.53 19.35
CA ALA A 193 -10.83 54.88 20.64
C ALA A 193 -9.85 55.66 21.52
N ASN A 194 -8.59 55.21 21.60
CA ASN A 194 -7.53 55.93 22.32
C ASN A 194 -7.19 57.27 21.67
N GLY A 195 -7.20 57.35 20.33
CA GLY A 195 -7.00 58.59 19.59
C GLY A 195 -8.13 59.61 19.82
N ALA A 196 -9.39 59.15 19.81
CA ALA A 196 -10.55 59.99 20.10
C ALA A 196 -10.56 60.46 21.56
N ALA A 197 -10.20 59.59 22.52
CA ALA A 197 -10.03 59.95 23.92
C ALA A 197 -8.89 60.96 24.13
N ALA A 198 -7.77 60.82 23.42
CA ALA A 198 -6.65 61.76 23.46
C ALA A 198 -7.02 63.14 22.87
N VAL A 199 -7.79 63.18 21.78
CA VAL A 199 -8.30 64.42 21.19
C VAL A 199 -9.34 65.09 22.09
N ALA A 200 -10.22 64.31 22.73
CA ALA A 200 -11.17 64.82 23.71
C ALA A 200 -10.47 65.36 24.98
N ALA A 201 -9.41 64.70 25.45
CA ALA A 201 -8.58 65.17 26.55
C ALA A 201 -7.79 66.44 26.19
N ALA A 202 -7.30 66.55 24.95
CA ALA A 202 -6.64 67.76 24.45
C ALA A 202 -7.62 68.93 24.27
N ALA A 203 -8.88 68.68 23.90
CA ALA A 203 -9.92 69.70 23.79
C ALA A 203 -10.47 70.17 25.16
N ALA A 204 -10.45 69.30 26.18
CA ALA A 204 -10.84 69.63 27.55
C ALA A 204 -9.69 70.28 28.36
N GLY A 205 -8.44 70.15 27.91
CA GLY A 205 -7.24 70.66 28.57
C GLY A 205 -6.70 71.94 27.95
N GLY A 206 -7.37 73.07 28.18
CA GLY A 206 -6.80 74.38 27.92
C GLY A 206 -5.75 74.77 28.98
N GLY A 207 -4.47 74.64 28.64
CA GLY A 207 -3.41 75.51 29.18
C GLY A 207 -2.30 74.84 30.01
N GLY A 208 -1.08 74.89 29.46
CA GLY A 208 0.12 75.27 30.23
C GLY A 208 1.24 74.24 30.37
N GLY A 209 2.39 74.52 29.75
CA GLY A 209 3.70 74.28 30.40
C GLY A 209 4.70 73.35 29.70
N GLY A 210 5.44 73.93 28.74
CA GLY A 210 6.89 73.77 28.46
C GLY A 210 7.66 72.49 28.81
N GLY A 211 8.38 71.97 27.81
CA GLY A 211 9.52 71.07 28.03
C GLY A 211 10.05 70.46 26.73
N SER A 212 11.10 71.05 26.17
CA SER A 212 11.80 70.61 24.97
C SER A 212 12.80 69.48 25.25
N ALA A 213 13.06 68.70 24.18
CA ALA A 213 14.31 68.00 23.84
C ALA A 213 14.43 66.50 24.18
N GLY A 214 14.70 65.72 23.12
CA GLY A 214 15.52 64.51 23.20
C GLY A 214 14.93 63.25 22.58
N GLY A 215 14.82 63.19 21.25
CA GLY A 215 14.59 61.93 20.56
C GLY A 215 15.79 60.97 20.67
N LYS A 216 15.53 59.73 21.11
CA LYS A 216 16.37 58.56 20.80
C LYS A 216 15.50 57.30 20.88
N LEU A 217 15.19 56.78 19.71
CA LEU A 217 14.61 55.44 19.52
C LEU A 217 15.71 54.42 19.87
N HIS A 218 15.49 53.60 20.90
CA HIS A 218 16.29 52.39 21.13
C HIS A 218 15.66 51.26 20.32
N GLY A 219 16.37 50.84 19.28
CA GLY A 219 16.08 49.64 18.51
C GLY A 219 16.70 48.40 19.16
N ASP A 220 15.99 47.29 19.00
CA ASP A 220 16.46 45.91 18.84
C ASP A 220 17.63 45.44 19.71
N ASP A 221 17.31 44.98 20.92
CA ASP A 221 18.17 44.08 21.70
C ASP A 221 18.13 42.68 21.08
N TRP A 222 18.94 42.46 20.05
CA TRP A 222 19.37 41.11 19.67
C TRP A 222 20.68 40.80 20.41
N GLN A 223 20.75 39.64 21.09
CA GLN A 223 21.98 39.16 21.70
C GLN A 223 22.53 37.94 20.94
N GLN A 224 23.80 38.02 20.55
CA GLN A 224 24.56 36.93 19.95
C GLN A 224 25.02 35.97 21.05
N GLU A 225 24.61 34.71 20.97
CA GLU A 225 25.20 33.65 21.80
C GLU A 225 26.67 33.47 21.41
N GLY A 226 27.57 33.88 22.31
CA GLY A 226 29.00 33.66 22.18
C GLY A 226 29.34 32.21 22.48
N PHE A 227 29.83 31.49 21.47
CA PHE A 227 30.69 30.32 21.68
C PHE A 227 32.00 30.77 22.34
N ASN A 228 32.40 30.12 23.43
CA ASN A 228 33.81 29.84 23.63
C ASN A 228 34.06 28.63 24.55
N ASN A 229 34.84 27.71 23.97
CA ASN A 229 35.71 26.64 24.48
C ASN A 229 35.85 26.42 25.98
#